data_AF-A0A937MLA2-F1
#
_entry.id   AF-A0A937MLA2-F1
#
_cell.length_a   1.000
_cell.length_b   1.000
_cell.length_c   1.000
_cell.angle_alpha   90.00
_cell.angle_beta   90.00
_cell.angle_gamma   90.00
#
_symmetry.space_group_name_H-M   'P 1'
#
loop_
_entity.id
_entity.type
_entity.pdbx_description
1 polymer ?
#
loop_
_entity_poly.entity_id
_entity_poly.type
_entity_poly.pdbx_seq_one_letter_code
_entity_poly.pdbx_strand_id
1 'polypeptide(L)'
;MNGIITYSSEIKGSKDISTIYDAVSWFEKNALPKLKKGIKRKKLEKSVALKDILNIHNDDGIRDLAQLKRMVEDIKTGTHIFSRGIPNIKLVKTRNNQLLLFDGHHSMLAYMAAGRIYLEEIPHMIIFDKEKGYVEDKDIIVFYGEHAADIEDYNWKEKAINWQAAKDRQLSKRVQKNMGQLFCSIKKRMDFA
;
A
#
# COMPACT_ATOMS: atom_id res chain seq x y z
N MET A 1 -14.81 -15.91 8.85
CA MET A 1 -14.34 -14.57 9.24
C MET A 1 -12.89 -14.67 9.67
N ASN A 2 -11.95 -14.57 8.72
CA ASN A 2 -10.55 -14.88 8.99
C ASN A 2 -9.74 -13.60 9.26
N GLY A 3 -9.57 -13.35 10.55
CA GLY A 3 -8.39 -12.78 11.20
C GLY A 3 -7.58 -11.72 10.43
N ILE A 4 -7.79 -10.47 10.84
CA ILE A 4 -6.88 -9.33 10.64
C ILE A 4 -5.45 -9.75 11.01
N ILE A 5 -4.50 -9.47 10.12
CA ILE A 5 -3.08 -9.73 10.39
C ILE A 5 -2.32 -8.40 10.49
N THR A 6 -2.23 -7.86 11.70
CA THR A 6 -1.40 -6.68 11.98
C THR A 6 0.05 -7.13 12.14
N TYR A 7 0.99 -6.45 11.50
CA TYR A 7 2.42 -6.72 11.62
C TYR A 7 3.16 -5.52 12.23
N SER A 8 4.38 -5.73 12.65
CA SER A 8 5.32 -4.68 13.03
C SER A 8 6.70 -5.16 12.65
N SER A 9 7.40 -4.39 11.83
CA SER A 9 8.73 -4.70 11.34
C SER A 9 9.53 -3.41 11.28
N GLU A 10 10.79 -3.52 11.70
CA GLU A 10 11.80 -2.51 11.42
C GLU A 10 12.12 -2.60 9.92
N ILE A 11 11.85 -1.53 9.16
CA ILE A 11 12.39 -1.37 7.80
C ILE A 11 13.68 -0.58 7.97
N LYS A 12 14.83 -1.25 7.91
CA LYS A 12 16.11 -0.56 7.72
C LYS A 12 16.35 -0.50 6.23
N GLY A 13 16.32 0.71 5.65
CA GLY A 13 16.67 0.89 4.24
C GLY A 13 18.07 0.32 3.97
N SER A 14 18.18 -0.64 3.05
CA SER A 14 19.48 -1.01 2.47
C SER A 14 19.77 -0.07 1.31
N LYS A 15 21.04 0.31 1.14
CA LYS A 15 21.50 1.21 0.07
C LYS A 15 21.29 0.67 -1.36
N ASP A 16 20.84 -0.58 -1.51
CA ASP A 16 20.72 -1.29 -2.79
C ASP A 16 19.27 -1.42 -3.33
N ILE A 17 18.33 -0.59 -2.86
CA ILE A 17 16.93 -0.62 -3.33
C ILE A 17 16.79 0.34 -4.52
N SER A 18 16.78 -0.20 -5.74
CA SER A 18 16.61 0.59 -6.96
C SER A 18 15.14 0.85 -7.32
N THR A 19 14.24 -0.08 -6.98
CA THR A 19 12.81 -0.01 -7.28
C THR A 19 11.92 -0.40 -6.08
N ILE A 20 10.61 -0.10 -6.13
CA ILE A 20 9.66 -0.63 -5.14
C ILE A 20 9.63 -2.16 -5.14
N TYR A 21 9.88 -2.81 -6.28
CA TYR A 21 9.92 -4.26 -6.35
C TYR A 21 11.13 -4.80 -5.59
N ASP A 22 12.24 -4.07 -5.55
CA ASP A 22 13.38 -4.39 -4.69
C ASP A 22 13.03 -4.17 -3.22
N ALA A 23 12.30 -3.10 -2.89
CA ALA A 23 11.84 -2.85 -1.52
C ALA A 23 10.86 -3.93 -1.04
N VAL A 24 9.90 -4.31 -1.88
CA VAL A 24 8.93 -5.39 -1.63
C VAL A 24 9.63 -6.74 -1.55
N SER A 25 10.53 -7.05 -2.50
CA SER A 25 11.33 -8.27 -2.51
C SER A 25 12.24 -8.37 -1.30
N TRP A 26 12.90 -7.27 -0.91
CA TRP A 26 13.70 -7.19 0.31
C TRP A 26 12.82 -7.42 1.53
N PHE A 27 11.65 -6.79 1.61
CA PHE A 27 10.71 -7.00 2.70
C PHE A 27 10.26 -8.47 2.77
N GLU A 28 9.85 -9.05 1.64
CA GLU A 28 9.42 -10.44 1.54
C GLU A 28 10.53 -11.45 1.88
N LYS A 29 11.80 -11.15 1.56
CA LYS A 29 12.94 -12.04 1.82
C LYS A 29 13.52 -11.87 3.22
N ASN A 30 13.61 -10.65 3.73
CA ASN A 30 14.39 -10.34 4.94
C ASN A 30 13.50 -10.05 6.16
N ALA A 31 12.39 -9.35 5.96
CA ALA A 31 11.47 -8.99 7.04
C ALA A 31 10.41 -10.10 7.23
N LEU A 32 9.77 -10.56 6.15
CA LEU A 32 8.62 -11.46 6.21
C LEU A 32 8.90 -12.82 6.89
N PRO A 33 10.04 -13.51 6.67
CA PRO A 33 10.31 -14.78 7.36
C PRO A 33 10.49 -14.60 8.87
N LYS A 34 11.06 -13.47 9.30
CA LYS A 34 11.16 -13.10 10.72
C LYS A 34 9.76 -12.80 11.29
N LEU A 35 8.88 -12.22 10.48
CA LEU A 35 7.49 -11.93 10.84
C LEU A 35 6.63 -13.21 10.93
N LYS A 36 6.85 -14.23 10.09
CA LYS A 36 6.10 -15.51 10.13
C LYS A 36 6.18 -16.21 11.50
N LYS A 37 7.26 -16.00 12.27
CA LYS A 37 7.41 -16.55 13.63
C LYS A 37 6.71 -15.74 14.73
N GLY A 38 6.23 -14.54 14.43
CA GLY A 38 5.69 -13.58 15.42
C GLY A 38 4.37 -12.94 15.02
N ILE A 39 3.61 -13.54 14.09
CA ILE A 39 2.33 -13.02 13.61
C ILE A 39 1.35 -12.92 14.78
N LYS A 40 0.99 -11.70 15.18
CA LYS A 40 -0.08 -11.46 16.16
C LYS A 40 -1.28 -10.84 15.46
N ARG A 41 -2.41 -11.56 15.49
CA ARG A 41 -3.69 -11.01 15.05
C ARG A 41 -4.14 -9.99 16.10
N LYS A 42 -4.05 -8.70 15.77
CA LYS A 42 -4.59 -7.62 16.61
C LYS A 42 -5.83 -7.03 15.93
N LYS A 43 -6.91 -6.87 16.69
CA LYS A 43 -8.08 -6.11 16.26
C LYS A 43 -7.72 -4.62 16.26
N LEU A 44 -8.08 -3.90 15.22
CA LEU A 44 -7.97 -2.44 15.22
C LEU A 44 -8.96 -1.87 16.25
N GLU A 45 -8.48 -0.96 17.09
CA GLU A 45 -9.28 -0.33 18.14
C GLU A 45 -10.28 0.69 17.58
N LYS A 46 -9.99 1.23 16.38
CA LYS A 46 -10.84 2.18 15.67
C LYS A 46 -11.00 1.73 14.22
N SER A 47 -12.22 1.90 13.70
CA SER A 47 -12.51 1.67 12.29
C SER A 47 -11.77 2.67 11.41
N VAL A 48 -11.00 2.16 10.44
CA VAL A 48 -10.29 3.00 9.46
C VAL A 48 -11.03 2.93 8.13
N ALA A 49 -11.55 4.06 7.66
CA ALA A 49 -12.20 4.11 6.35
C ALA A 49 -11.14 3.99 5.24
N LEU A 50 -11.37 3.11 4.27
CA LEU A 50 -10.43 2.87 3.16
C LEU A 50 -10.15 4.15 2.38
N LYS A 51 -11.17 4.99 2.18
CA LYS A 51 -11.06 6.26 1.46
C LYS A 51 -10.02 7.23 2.05
N ASP A 52 -9.75 7.14 3.35
CA ASP A 52 -8.88 8.09 4.07
C ASP A 52 -7.40 7.65 4.09
N ILE A 53 -7.11 6.43 3.63
CA ILE A 53 -5.75 5.89 3.55
C ILE A 53 -4.96 6.68 2.50
N LEU A 54 -3.77 7.15 2.86
CA LEU A 54 -2.85 7.83 1.95
C LEU A 54 -2.35 6.85 0.89
N ASN A 55 -2.10 7.33 -0.33
CA ASN A 55 -1.50 6.53 -1.39
C ASN A 55 -0.22 7.21 -1.92
N ILE A 56 0.54 6.46 -2.71
CA ILE A 56 1.76 6.93 -3.41
C ILE A 56 1.62 6.91 -4.93
N HIS A 57 0.42 6.67 -5.47
CA HIS A 57 0.19 6.55 -6.91
C HIS A 57 -0.89 7.51 -7.39
N ASN A 58 -0.62 8.17 -8.50
CA ASN A 58 -1.68 8.79 -9.28
C ASN A 58 -2.43 7.73 -10.09
N ASP A 59 -3.56 8.12 -10.68
CA ASP A 59 -4.41 7.21 -11.45
C ASP A 59 -3.75 6.65 -12.71
N ASP A 60 -2.83 7.38 -13.33
CA ASP A 60 -1.98 6.92 -14.43
C ASP A 60 -1.05 5.75 -14.04
N GLY A 61 -0.78 5.59 -12.74
CA GLY A 61 -0.07 4.44 -12.16
C GLY A 61 -0.92 3.17 -12.03
N ILE A 62 -2.24 3.25 -12.26
CA ILE A 62 -3.17 2.13 -12.23
C ILE A 62 -3.61 1.81 -13.67
N ARG A 63 -2.95 0.83 -14.29
CA ARG A 63 -3.12 0.53 -15.73
C ARG A 63 -3.94 -0.72 -16.01
N ASP A 64 -3.83 -1.77 -15.19
CA ASP A 64 -4.51 -3.04 -15.47
C ASP A 64 -5.95 -3.06 -14.93
N LEU A 65 -6.82 -2.31 -15.61
CA LEU A 65 -8.24 -2.25 -15.25
C LEU A 65 -8.96 -3.60 -15.46
N ALA A 66 -8.48 -4.42 -16.40
CA ALA A 66 -9.06 -5.74 -16.64
C ALA A 66 -8.78 -6.68 -15.46
N GLN A 67 -7.55 -6.68 -14.93
CA GLN A 67 -7.21 -7.37 -13.69
C GLN A 67 -8.03 -6.83 -12.52
N LEU A 68 -8.19 -5.51 -12.40
CA LEU A 68 -9.01 -4.91 -11.35
C LEU A 68 -10.46 -5.40 -11.42
N LYS A 69 -11.08 -5.49 -12.61
CA LYS A 69 -12.43 -6.07 -12.78
C LYS A 69 -12.49 -7.54 -12.32
N ARG A 70 -11.52 -8.37 -12.72
CA ARG A 70 -11.46 -9.78 -12.28
C ARG A 70 -11.36 -9.89 -10.76
N MET A 71 -10.46 -9.10 -10.15
CA MET A 71 -10.28 -9.05 -8.70
C MET A 71 -11.57 -8.65 -7.97
N VAL A 72 -12.38 -7.73 -8.53
CA VAL A 72 -13.68 -7.35 -7.95
C VAL A 72 -14.65 -8.53 -7.93
N GLU A 73 -14.77 -9.27 -9.05
CA GLU A 73 -15.66 -10.43 -9.13
C GLU A 73 -15.19 -11.57 -8.20
N ASP A 74 -13.88 -11.82 -8.13
CA ASP A 74 -13.31 -12.76 -7.17
C ASP A 74 -13.69 -12.39 -5.72
N ILE A 75 -13.59 -11.10 -5.35
CA ILE A 75 -13.96 -10.63 -4.01
C ILE A 75 -15.46 -10.79 -3.76
N LYS A 76 -16.31 -10.47 -4.73
CA LYS A 76 -17.78 -10.62 -4.61
C LYS A 76 -18.19 -12.07 -4.41
N THR A 77 -17.46 -13.01 -5.01
CA THR A 77 -17.68 -14.47 -4.82
C THR A 77 -17.05 -15.03 -3.53
N GLY A 78 -16.42 -14.17 -2.72
CA GLY A 78 -15.85 -14.54 -1.42
C GLY A 78 -14.35 -14.88 -1.44
N THR A 79 -13.69 -14.71 -2.58
CA THR A 79 -12.25 -14.97 -2.72
C THR A 79 -11.45 -13.76 -2.29
N HIS A 80 -10.61 -13.95 -1.28
CA HIS A 80 -9.70 -12.92 -0.79
C HIS A 80 -8.37 -12.92 -1.55
N ILE A 81 -7.79 -11.73 -1.72
CA ILE A 81 -6.56 -11.53 -2.47
C ILE A 81 -5.33 -11.62 -1.57
N PHE A 82 -4.53 -12.66 -1.77
CA PHE A 82 -3.28 -12.89 -1.07
C PHE A 82 -2.11 -12.96 -2.06
N SER A 83 -0.93 -12.50 -1.65
CA SER A 83 0.33 -12.73 -2.35
C SER A 83 1.15 -13.71 -1.52
N ARG A 84 1.52 -14.87 -2.08
CA ARG A 84 2.39 -15.88 -1.41
C ARG A 84 1.94 -16.26 0.01
N GLY A 85 0.62 -16.33 0.23
CA GLY A 85 0.00 -16.69 1.52
C GLY A 85 -0.07 -15.56 2.56
N ILE A 86 0.25 -14.31 2.19
CA ILE A 86 0.09 -13.13 3.04
C ILE A 86 -0.83 -12.09 2.40
N PRO A 87 -1.48 -11.20 3.17
CA PRO A 87 -2.33 -10.17 2.60
C PRO A 87 -1.55 -9.31 1.60
N ASN A 88 -2.14 -9.06 0.43
CA ASN A 88 -1.46 -8.28 -0.60
C ASN A 88 -1.33 -6.79 -0.21
N ILE A 89 -2.28 -6.29 0.57
CA ILE A 89 -2.33 -4.90 1.03
C ILE A 89 -1.33 -4.69 2.17
N LYS A 90 -0.36 -3.80 1.95
CA LYS A 90 0.66 -3.44 2.93
C LYS A 90 0.65 -1.94 3.18
N LEU A 91 0.44 -1.59 4.45
CA LEU A 91 0.28 -0.22 4.93
C LEU A 91 1.44 0.11 5.86
N VAL A 92 1.91 1.35 5.84
CA VAL A 92 2.86 1.89 6.80
C VAL A 92 2.14 2.90 7.69
N LYS A 93 2.38 2.82 9.00
CA LYS A 93 1.89 3.79 9.97
C LYS A 93 2.90 4.93 10.12
N THR A 94 2.48 6.14 9.79
CA THR A 94 3.30 7.37 9.90
C THR A 94 3.33 7.90 11.33
N ARG A 95 4.29 8.79 11.62
CA ARG A 95 4.40 9.50 12.93
C ARG A 95 3.10 10.18 13.37
N ASN A 96 2.32 10.69 12.41
CA ASN A 96 1.04 11.36 12.67
C ASN A 96 -0.14 10.39 12.75
N ASN A 97 0.13 9.09 12.97
CA ASN A 97 -0.89 8.03 13.07
C ASN A 97 -1.74 7.85 11.79
N GLN A 98 -1.29 8.38 10.64
CA GLN A 98 -1.90 8.15 9.33
C GLN A 98 -1.39 6.83 8.75
N LEU A 99 -2.22 6.15 7.94
CA LEU A 99 -1.82 4.96 7.19
C LEU A 99 -1.50 5.32 5.73
N LEU A 100 -0.38 4.81 5.24
CA LEU A 100 0.09 4.94 3.87
C LEU A 100 0.06 3.58 3.17
N LEU A 101 -0.67 3.46 2.08
CA LEU A 101 -0.61 2.31 1.18
C LEU A 101 0.61 2.46 0.28
N PHE A 102 1.56 1.53 0.43
CA PHE A 102 2.75 1.49 -0.43
C PHE A 102 2.73 0.28 -1.36
N ASP A 103 1.95 -0.77 -1.04
CA ASP A 103 1.78 -1.95 -1.89
C ASP A 103 0.35 -2.53 -1.76
N GLY A 104 -0.15 -3.11 -2.86
CA GLY A 104 -1.50 -3.66 -2.94
C GLY A 104 -2.59 -2.67 -3.38
N HIS A 105 -2.24 -1.61 -4.12
CA HIS A 105 -3.19 -0.60 -4.61
C HIS A 105 -4.35 -1.19 -5.44
N HIS A 106 -4.05 -2.10 -6.39
CA HIS A 106 -5.09 -2.80 -7.15
C HIS A 106 -6.01 -3.61 -6.23
N SER A 107 -5.47 -4.29 -5.22
CA SER A 107 -6.28 -5.04 -4.25
C SER A 107 -7.19 -4.14 -3.43
N MET A 108 -6.68 -3.01 -2.94
CA MET A 108 -7.51 -2.07 -2.18
C MET A 108 -8.62 -1.47 -3.04
N LEU A 109 -8.31 -1.04 -4.27
CA LEU A 109 -9.31 -0.57 -5.22
C LEU A 109 -10.36 -1.63 -5.51
N ALA A 110 -9.97 -2.90 -5.65
CA ALA A 110 -10.89 -4.01 -5.90
C ALA A 110 -11.85 -4.21 -4.73
N TYR A 111 -11.35 -4.19 -3.49
CA TYR A 111 -12.20 -4.29 -2.31
C TYR A 111 -13.16 -3.10 -2.19
N MET A 112 -12.71 -1.88 -2.47
CA MET A 112 -13.57 -0.69 -2.50
C MET A 112 -14.67 -0.81 -3.57
N ALA A 113 -14.32 -1.27 -4.78
CA ALA A 113 -15.29 -1.54 -5.84
C ALA A 113 -16.27 -2.67 -5.51
N ALA A 114 -15.84 -3.66 -4.71
CA ALA A 114 -16.70 -4.72 -4.19
C ALA A 114 -17.54 -4.29 -2.96
N GLY A 115 -17.52 -3.00 -2.60
CA GLY A 115 -18.37 -2.42 -1.56
C GLY A 115 -17.81 -2.47 -0.14
N ARG A 116 -16.52 -2.79 0.03
CA ARG A 116 -15.86 -2.66 1.35
C ARG A 116 -15.54 -1.20 1.65
N ILE A 117 -15.83 -0.76 2.86
CA ILE A 117 -15.74 0.65 3.27
C ILE A 117 -14.60 0.84 4.26
N TYR A 118 -14.33 -0.17 5.09
CA TYR A 118 -13.40 -0.12 6.20
C TYR A 118 -12.28 -1.15 6.06
N LEU A 119 -11.13 -0.81 6.66
CA LEU A 119 -9.93 -1.62 6.62
C LEU A 119 -10.10 -2.95 7.36
N GLU A 120 -10.92 -3.00 8.40
CA GLU A 120 -11.18 -4.22 9.19
C GLU A 120 -11.92 -5.30 8.38
N GLU A 121 -12.56 -4.93 7.28
CA GLU A 121 -13.31 -5.84 6.42
C GLU A 121 -12.41 -6.60 5.42
N ILE A 122 -11.14 -6.23 5.32
CA ILE A 122 -10.23 -6.74 4.29
C ILE A 122 -8.92 -7.27 4.88
N PRO A 123 -8.33 -8.32 4.28
CA PRO A 123 -6.99 -8.76 4.65
C PRO A 123 -5.97 -7.66 4.33
N HIS A 124 -5.22 -7.24 5.34
CA HIS A 124 -4.19 -6.22 5.22
C HIS A 124 -3.05 -6.48 6.19
N MET A 125 -1.93 -5.80 5.98
CA MET A 125 -0.80 -5.72 6.89
C MET A 125 -0.53 -4.25 7.21
N ILE A 126 -0.35 -3.93 8.49
CA ILE A 126 0.20 -2.63 8.91
C ILE A 126 1.66 -2.89 9.30
N ILE A 127 2.55 -1.94 9.00
CA ILE A 127 3.97 -1.98 9.30
C ILE A 127 4.31 -0.72 10.09
N PHE A 128 5.03 -0.91 11.19
CA PHE A 128 5.54 0.14 12.05
C PHE A 128 6.75 -0.36 12.84
N ASP A 129 7.59 0.58 13.26
CA ASP A 129 8.68 0.33 14.21
C ASP A 129 8.08 -0.01 15.59
N LYS A 130 8.52 -1.10 16.22
CA LYS A 130 7.94 -1.57 17.49
C LYS A 130 8.20 -0.63 18.66
N GLU A 131 9.35 0.05 18.67
CA GLU A 131 9.75 0.93 19.76
C GLU A 131 9.05 2.29 19.62
N LYS A 132 8.96 2.80 18.39
CA LYS A 132 8.36 4.12 18.12
C LYS A 132 6.85 4.07 17.90
N GLY A 133 6.32 2.94 17.44
CA GLY A 133 4.92 2.79 17.04
C GLY A 133 4.58 3.38 15.67
N TYR A 134 5.57 3.82 14.89
CA TYR A 134 5.44 4.41 13.55
C TYR A 134 6.73 4.25 12.73
N VAL A 135 6.67 4.52 11.43
CA VAL A 135 7.84 4.59 10.53
C VAL A 135 8.20 6.05 10.28
N GLU A 136 9.50 6.36 10.31
CA GLU A 136 10.02 7.71 10.06
C GLU A 136 9.92 8.08 8.58
N ASP A 137 9.80 9.37 8.27
CA ASP A 137 9.70 9.84 6.90
C ASP A 137 10.90 9.42 6.04
N LYS A 138 12.11 9.39 6.62
CA LYS A 138 13.32 8.90 5.95
C LYS A 138 13.21 7.43 5.50
N ASP A 139 12.49 6.61 6.25
CA ASP A 139 12.32 5.19 5.97
C ASP A 139 11.12 4.96 5.02
N ILE A 140 10.18 5.90 4.96
CA ILE A 140 9.09 5.93 3.96
C ILE A 140 9.63 6.27 2.58
N ILE A 141 10.59 7.19 2.47
CA ILE A 141 11.16 7.63 1.19
C ILE A 141 11.82 6.48 0.42
N VAL A 142 12.27 5.43 1.11
CA VAL A 142 12.82 4.21 0.49
C VAL A 142 11.84 3.57 -0.51
N PHE A 143 10.52 3.75 -0.34
CA PHE A 143 9.52 3.25 -1.30
C PHE A 143 9.53 3.97 -2.66
N TYR A 144 10.26 5.08 -2.78
CA TYR A 144 10.52 5.77 -4.03
C TYR A 144 11.80 5.27 -4.74
N GLY A 145 12.50 4.29 -4.16
CA GLY A 145 13.66 3.61 -4.76
C GLY A 145 14.76 4.60 -5.16
N GLU A 146 15.24 4.51 -6.40
CA GLU A 146 16.28 5.43 -6.90
C GLU A 146 15.89 6.91 -6.87
N HIS A 147 14.59 7.22 -6.91
CA HIS A 147 14.06 8.60 -6.83
C HIS A 147 14.03 9.14 -5.40
N ALA A 148 14.41 8.33 -4.40
CA ALA A 148 14.50 8.76 -3.01
C ALA A 148 15.39 10.00 -2.82
N ALA A 149 16.46 10.11 -3.61
CA ALA A 149 17.38 11.23 -3.56
C ALA A 149 16.76 12.55 -4.06
N ASP A 150 15.72 12.48 -4.89
CA ASP A 150 15.05 13.64 -5.51
C ASP A 150 13.87 14.17 -4.66
N ILE A 151 13.67 13.61 -3.46
CA ILE A 151 12.62 13.99 -2.52
C ILE A 151 13.24 14.84 -1.40
N GLU A 152 13.37 16.13 -1.68
CA GLU A 152 13.88 17.14 -0.74
C GLU A 152 13.00 17.27 0.52
N ASP A 153 13.62 17.62 1.65
CA ASP A 153 12.96 17.98 2.92
C ASP A 153 11.88 17.00 3.42
N TYR A 154 12.00 15.73 3.02
CA TYR A 154 11.02 14.70 3.33
C TYR A 154 9.59 15.03 2.84
N ASN A 155 9.46 15.82 1.76
CA ASN A 155 8.18 16.20 1.17
C ASN A 155 7.49 15.08 0.38
N TRP A 156 7.72 13.81 0.74
CA TRP A 156 7.20 12.63 0.05
C TRP A 156 5.67 12.63 -0.09
N LYS A 157 4.95 13.36 0.78
CA LYS A 157 3.50 13.56 0.70
C LYS A 157 3.08 14.44 -0.49
N GLU A 158 3.99 15.04 -1.22
CA GLU A 158 3.67 15.82 -2.43
C GLU A 158 4.03 15.06 -3.70
N LYS A 159 4.61 13.87 -3.57
CA LYS A 159 5.11 13.06 -4.67
C LYS A 159 4.23 11.84 -4.90
N ALA A 160 4.16 11.42 -6.14
CA ALA A 160 3.60 10.16 -6.57
C ALA A 160 4.64 9.44 -7.43
N ILE A 161 4.65 8.11 -7.34
CA ILE A 161 5.59 7.26 -8.08
C ILE A 161 4.81 6.37 -9.04
N ASN A 162 5.25 6.24 -10.28
CA ASN A 162 4.68 5.34 -11.28
C ASN A 162 5.79 4.44 -11.83
N TRP A 163 5.99 3.28 -11.21
CA TRP A 163 7.02 2.32 -11.60
C TRP A 163 6.82 1.70 -12.99
N GLN A 164 5.67 1.95 -13.63
CA GLN A 164 5.37 1.50 -15.00
C GLN A 164 5.68 2.57 -16.05
N ALA A 165 6.00 3.80 -15.64
CA ALA A 165 6.46 4.85 -16.54
C ALA A 165 7.94 4.68 -16.90
N ALA A 166 8.37 5.36 -17.96
CA ALA A 166 9.79 5.51 -18.27
C ALA A 166 10.49 6.17 -17.08
N LYS A 167 11.77 5.80 -16.83
CA LYS A 167 12.54 6.16 -15.63
C LYS A 167 12.45 7.64 -15.26
N ASP A 168 12.66 8.52 -16.23
CA ASP A 168 12.61 9.99 -16.13
C ASP A 168 11.21 10.57 -15.82
N ARG A 169 10.17 9.73 -15.90
CA ARG A 169 8.76 10.09 -15.69
C ARG A 169 8.10 9.28 -14.57
N GLN A 170 8.87 8.51 -13.80
CA GLN A 170 8.32 7.72 -12.70
C GLN A 170 7.92 8.61 -11.53
N LEU A 171 8.72 9.62 -11.17
CA LEU A 171 8.40 10.57 -10.11
C LEU A 171 7.58 11.73 -10.66
N SER A 172 6.45 12.04 -10.00
CA SER A 172 5.58 13.15 -10.39
C SER A 172 4.97 13.83 -9.16
N LYS A 173 4.30 14.97 -9.38
CA LYS A 173 3.50 15.62 -8.33
C LYS A 173 2.27 14.78 -8.01
N ARG A 174 1.96 14.62 -6.73
CA ARG A 174 0.77 13.90 -6.28
C ARG A 174 -0.50 14.69 -6.57
N VAL A 175 -1.41 14.07 -7.32
CA VAL A 175 -2.74 14.59 -7.65
C VAL A 175 -3.79 13.98 -6.73
N GLN A 176 -3.83 12.64 -6.63
CA GLN A 176 -4.74 11.95 -5.72
C GLN A 176 -4.07 11.70 -4.36
N LYS A 177 -4.54 12.38 -3.31
CA LYS A 177 -3.91 12.41 -1.98
C LYS A 177 -4.22 11.17 -1.13
N ASN A 178 -5.33 10.50 -1.41
CA ASN A 178 -5.81 9.33 -0.68
C ASN A 178 -6.52 8.32 -1.60
N MET A 179 -6.83 7.15 -1.06
CA MET A 179 -7.47 6.07 -1.82
C MET A 179 -8.89 6.43 -2.28
N GLY A 180 -9.60 7.31 -1.58
CA GLY A 180 -10.92 7.79 -2.02
C GLY A 180 -10.84 8.59 -3.32
N GLN A 181 -9.90 9.54 -3.40
CA GLN A 181 -9.66 10.33 -4.61
C GLN A 181 -9.18 9.44 -5.76
N LEU A 182 -8.26 8.51 -5.48
CA LEU A 182 -7.78 7.55 -6.48
C LEU A 182 -8.93 6.67 -6.99
N PHE A 183 -9.74 6.13 -6.08
CA PHE A 183 -10.91 5.31 -6.43
C PHE A 183 -11.91 6.08 -7.30
N CYS A 184 -12.22 7.33 -6.98
CA CYS A 184 -13.09 8.17 -7.80
C CYS A 184 -12.53 8.37 -9.22
N SER A 185 -11.22 8.60 -9.38
CA SER A 185 -10.59 8.71 -10.69
C SER A 185 -10.67 7.40 -11.48
N ILE A 186 -10.39 6.27 -10.83
CA ILE A 186 -10.43 4.95 -11.47
C ILE A 186 -11.85 4.52 -11.83
N LYS A 187 -12.84 4.78 -10.96
CA LYS A 187 -14.25 4.46 -11.22
C LYS A 187 -14.75 5.11 -12.51
N LYS A 188 -14.33 6.36 -12.81
CA LYS A 188 -14.65 7.05 -14.06
C LYS A 188 -14.07 6.38 -15.31
N ARG A 189 -12.98 5.62 -15.17
CA ARG A 189 -12.31 4.90 -16.28
C ARG A 189 -12.80 3.48 -16.47
N MET A 190 -13.48 2.92 -15.47
CA MET A 190 -13.81 1.50 -15.43
C MET A 190 -15.21 1.16 -15.93
N ASP A 191 -16.11 2.14 -16.10
CA ASP A 191 -17.53 1.92 -16.37
C ASP A 191 -18.05 0.72 -15.58
N PHE A 192 -17.99 0.83 -14.24
CA PHE A 192 -18.68 -0.13 -13.38
C PHE A 192 -20.19 0.08 -13.58
N ALA A 193 -20.73 -0.57 -14.61
CA ALA A 193 -22.15 -0.83 -14.78
C ALA A 193 -22.63 -1.82 -13.71
#